data_AF-A0A374UN97-F1
#
_entry.id   AF-A0A374UN97-F1
#
_cell.length_a   1.000
_cell.length_b   1.000
_cell.length_c   1.000
_cell.angle_alpha   90.00
_cell.angle_beta   90.00
_cell.angle_gamma   90.00
#
_symmetry.space_group_name_H-M   'P 1'
#
loop_
_entity.id
_entity.type
_entity.pdbx_description
1 polymer ?
#
loop_
_entity_poly.entity_id
_entity_poly.type
_entity_poly.pdbx_seq_one_letter_code
_entity_poly.pdbx_strand_id
1 'polypeptide(L)'
;MKKNLVFFSVLIVLLLTLFMFSSCTTKEITLKDNKGEVFAKVSSAKLEKSSEYSSYSELVINEAIDIIADINGCDEEKAEKLLFKNSYTIDTFLDREIFSSIETAYNKSDVKEIPFGCAVTNLKGGLCAVYSSESKEESNFAITGFSPYSSLKPLSVYAPAIESGKAYWSKVYEDSPYTQVENEDGEKSDWPENATGIYYNKNITVYQAIKESLNTVAVKCLDDYGVLNSIQFLRKNFDMDIKYEYEKAINSDESDVIGNMAMGYLYKGLSPVEMSGYYQIFANGGKYYIPKSINKITDSNGEVIFTAKDEYKQVISEPTAFIMNELLQGVVQSGGTGAGAKMDDIEVGGKTGTGIANDCHWFVGFVPQYSCAVWHGGSLVDNYSPQIFKSIMQELKLDESVKYPKCREIKQAIYCADSGLLCNENCKRVDMGYYFADEIIEKCKIHQ
;
A
#
# COMPACT_ATOMS: atom_id res chain seq x y z
N MET A 1 -20.40 -2.73 -77.10
CA MET A 1 -21.29 -2.98 -75.93
C MET A 1 -20.68 -3.85 -74.83
N LYS A 2 -19.34 -3.97 -74.67
CA LYS A 2 -18.72 -4.73 -73.55
C LYS A 2 -17.77 -3.91 -72.65
N LYS A 3 -17.57 -2.61 -72.91
CA LYS A 3 -16.69 -1.76 -72.09
C LYS A 3 -17.40 -0.87 -71.05
N ASN A 4 -18.74 -0.78 -71.09
CA ASN A 4 -19.50 0.06 -70.15
C ASN A 4 -20.08 -0.70 -68.94
N LEU A 5 -19.98 -2.04 -68.90
CA LEU A 5 -20.51 -2.83 -67.78
C LEU A 5 -19.51 -2.99 -66.63
N VAL A 6 -18.20 -2.91 -66.91
CA VAL A 6 -17.13 -3.10 -65.91
C VAL A 6 -16.89 -1.84 -65.08
N PHE A 7 -17.15 -0.64 -65.64
CA PHE A 7 -17.04 0.61 -64.89
C PHE A 7 -18.17 0.82 -63.89
N PHE A 8 -19.37 0.30 -64.18
CA PHE A 8 -20.51 0.42 -63.26
C PHE A 8 -20.42 -0.55 -62.08
N SER A 9 -19.85 -1.74 -62.25
CA SER A 9 -19.66 -2.70 -61.15
C SER A 9 -18.55 -2.30 -60.18
N VAL A 10 -17.46 -1.70 -60.67
CA VAL A 10 -16.37 -1.21 -59.81
C VAL A 10 -16.78 0.03 -59.02
N LEU A 11 -17.60 0.92 -59.62
CA LEU A 11 -18.11 2.10 -58.90
C LEU A 11 -19.15 1.73 -57.83
N ILE A 12 -19.97 0.70 -58.05
CA ILE A 12 -20.93 0.19 -57.06
C ILE A 12 -20.19 -0.54 -55.92
N VAL A 13 -19.12 -1.29 -56.20
CA VAL A 13 -18.29 -1.93 -55.16
C VAL A 13 -17.47 -0.89 -54.38
N LEU A 14 -17.01 0.20 -55.00
CA LEU A 14 -16.38 1.32 -54.28
C LEU A 14 -17.39 2.13 -53.44
N LEU A 15 -18.61 2.36 -53.94
CA LEU A 15 -19.65 3.02 -53.15
C LEU A 15 -20.21 2.14 -52.01
N LEU A 16 -20.25 0.81 -52.18
CA LEU A 16 -20.63 -0.13 -51.12
C LEU A 16 -19.51 -0.38 -50.09
N THR A 17 -18.24 -0.22 -50.47
CA THR A 17 -17.12 -0.22 -49.51
C THR A 17 -16.94 1.12 -48.80
N LEU A 18 -17.34 2.25 -49.42
CA LEU A 18 -17.45 3.53 -48.71
C LEU A 18 -18.68 3.63 -47.78
N PHE A 19 -19.74 2.84 -47.98
CA PHE A 19 -20.90 2.80 -47.08
C PHE A 19 -20.80 1.74 -45.96
N MET A 20 -19.71 0.97 -45.92
CA MET A 20 -19.45 -0.05 -44.88
C MET A 20 -18.38 0.38 -43.85
N PHE A 21 -17.80 1.57 -44.00
CA PHE A 21 -17.28 2.31 -42.86
C PHE A 21 -18.43 3.10 -42.24
N SER A 22 -19.32 2.39 -41.56
CA SER A 22 -20.02 3.03 -40.45
C SER A 22 -18.91 3.55 -39.55
N SER A 23 -18.76 4.88 -39.50
CA SER A 23 -17.94 5.54 -38.51
C SER A 23 -18.42 5.03 -37.15
N CYS A 24 -17.74 4.03 -36.61
CA CYS A 24 -17.90 3.63 -35.23
C CYS A 24 -17.35 4.83 -34.45
N THR A 25 -18.24 5.78 -34.19
CA THR A 25 -17.94 7.01 -33.48
C THR A 25 -17.63 6.55 -32.08
N THR A 26 -16.35 6.58 -31.71
CA THR A 26 -15.93 6.39 -30.33
C THR A 26 -16.66 7.42 -29.50
N LYS A 27 -17.41 6.94 -28.51
CA LYS A 27 -18.18 7.81 -27.63
C LYS A 27 -17.29 8.25 -26.47
N GLU A 28 -17.51 9.47 -26.01
CA GLU A 28 -16.82 10.00 -24.84
C GLU A 28 -17.46 9.44 -23.55
N ILE A 29 -16.60 9.00 -22.64
CA ILE A 29 -16.91 8.69 -21.25
C ILE A 29 -16.67 9.95 -20.44
N THR A 30 -17.63 10.31 -19.60
CA THR A 30 -17.52 11.46 -18.70
C THR A 30 -17.10 11.00 -17.31
N LEU A 31 -15.97 11.49 -16.80
CA LEU A 31 -15.50 11.20 -15.44
C LEU A 31 -15.80 12.38 -14.51
N LYS A 32 -16.38 12.09 -13.36
CA LYS A 32 -16.75 13.07 -12.32
C LYS A 32 -16.06 12.78 -11.01
N ASP A 33 -15.66 13.83 -10.31
CA ASP A 33 -15.04 13.76 -8.99
C ASP A 33 -16.07 13.46 -7.87
N ASN A 34 -15.60 13.41 -6.62
CA ASN A 34 -16.44 13.14 -5.46
C ASN A 34 -17.49 14.25 -5.15
N LYS A 35 -17.40 15.42 -5.81
CA LYS A 35 -18.37 16.52 -5.74
C LYS A 35 -19.34 16.51 -6.94
N GLY A 36 -19.17 15.56 -7.87
CA GLY A 36 -20.00 15.42 -9.07
C GLY A 36 -19.59 16.35 -10.22
N GLU A 37 -18.45 17.01 -10.12
CA GLU A 37 -17.91 17.90 -11.15
C GLU A 37 -17.10 17.11 -12.17
N VAL A 38 -17.25 17.44 -13.46
CA VAL A 38 -16.53 16.76 -14.54
C VAL A 38 -15.08 17.20 -14.54
N PHE A 39 -14.15 16.26 -14.38
CA PHE A 39 -12.70 16.54 -14.43
C PHE A 39 -12.02 16.00 -15.70
N ALA A 40 -12.61 15.01 -16.36
CA ALA A 40 -12.08 14.44 -17.59
C ALA A 40 -13.18 13.91 -18.51
N LYS A 41 -12.86 13.89 -19.81
CA LYS A 41 -13.61 13.18 -20.84
C LYS A 41 -12.67 12.30 -21.64
N VAL A 42 -13.00 11.03 -21.78
CA VAL A 42 -12.09 10.02 -22.32
C VAL A 42 -12.75 9.32 -23.52
N SER A 43 -12.02 9.20 -24.62
CA SER A 43 -12.52 8.60 -25.88
C SER A 43 -11.78 7.32 -26.29
N SER A 44 -10.74 6.93 -25.54
CA SER A 44 -10.00 5.67 -25.71
C SER A 44 -9.32 5.27 -24.40
N ALA A 45 -8.93 4.00 -24.26
CA ALA A 45 -8.20 3.53 -23.08
C ALA A 45 -6.79 4.11 -22.96
N LYS A 46 -6.17 4.45 -24.11
CA LYS A 46 -4.86 5.09 -24.15
C LYS A 46 -5.00 6.59 -23.97
N LEU A 47 -4.79 7.04 -22.73
CA LEU A 47 -4.83 8.45 -22.36
C LEU A 47 -3.61 9.21 -22.87
N GLU A 48 -3.83 10.47 -23.24
CA GLU A 48 -2.72 11.41 -23.46
C GLU A 48 -2.06 11.72 -22.10
N LYS A 49 -0.74 11.47 -22.03
CA LYS A 49 0.05 11.63 -20.79
C LYS A 49 -0.01 13.04 -20.20
N SER A 50 -0.28 14.07 -21.01
CA SER A 50 -0.29 15.49 -20.61
C SER A 50 -1.57 15.98 -19.92
N SER A 51 -2.56 15.10 -19.68
CA SER A 51 -3.75 15.51 -18.92
C SER A 51 -3.49 15.51 -17.42
N GLU A 52 -3.95 16.55 -16.71
CA GLU A 52 -3.72 16.81 -15.28
C GLU A 52 -4.02 15.58 -14.39
N TYR A 53 -5.07 14.84 -14.72
CA TYR A 53 -5.52 13.66 -13.96
C TYR A 53 -5.25 12.34 -14.71
N SER A 54 -4.25 12.28 -15.59
CA SER A 54 -3.99 11.11 -16.45
C SER A 54 -3.77 9.83 -15.64
N SER A 55 -2.95 9.88 -14.58
CA SER A 55 -2.63 8.72 -13.72
C SER A 55 -3.84 8.16 -12.98
N TYR A 56 -4.76 9.04 -12.55
CA TYR A 56 -6.00 8.63 -11.90
C TYR A 56 -7.03 8.13 -12.92
N SER A 57 -7.13 8.80 -14.06
CA SER A 57 -8.06 8.42 -15.13
C SER A 57 -7.71 7.04 -15.70
N GLU A 58 -6.43 6.68 -15.80
CA GLU A 58 -5.98 5.35 -16.21
C GLU A 58 -6.57 4.26 -15.30
N LEU A 59 -6.46 4.45 -13.98
CA LEU A 59 -7.05 3.55 -12.98
C LEU A 59 -8.57 3.43 -13.13
N VAL A 60 -9.25 4.56 -13.34
CA VAL A 60 -10.72 4.58 -13.53
C VAL A 60 -11.11 3.81 -14.79
N ILE A 61 -10.39 3.96 -15.89
CA ILE A 61 -10.72 3.25 -17.12
C ILE A 61 -10.44 1.76 -16.99
N ASN A 62 -9.32 1.36 -16.37
CA ASN A 62 -9.01 -0.06 -16.12
C ASN A 62 -10.09 -0.71 -15.24
N GLU A 63 -10.46 -0.07 -14.11
CA GLU A 63 -11.53 -0.58 -13.25
C GLU A 63 -12.90 -0.62 -13.96
N ALA A 64 -13.19 0.36 -14.83
CA ALA A 64 -14.42 0.35 -15.62
C ALA A 64 -14.45 -0.82 -16.63
N ILE A 65 -13.31 -1.14 -17.25
CA ILE A 65 -13.19 -2.28 -18.16
C ILE A 65 -13.49 -3.57 -17.40
N ASP A 66 -12.92 -3.77 -16.22
CA ASP A 66 -13.16 -4.95 -15.37
C ASP A 66 -14.64 -5.07 -14.97
N ILE A 67 -15.25 -3.97 -14.53
CA ILE A 67 -16.68 -3.95 -14.18
C ILE A 67 -17.57 -4.27 -15.38
N ILE A 68 -17.27 -3.72 -16.56
CA ILE A 68 -18.04 -4.00 -17.77
C ILE A 68 -17.84 -5.45 -18.23
N ALA A 69 -16.63 -6.00 -18.10
CA ALA A 69 -16.31 -7.39 -18.38
C ALA A 69 -17.17 -8.32 -17.50
N ASP A 70 -17.23 -8.05 -16.20
CA ASP A 70 -18.02 -8.81 -15.23
C ASP A 70 -19.53 -8.74 -15.53
N ILE A 71 -20.06 -7.54 -15.78
CA ILE A 71 -21.50 -7.34 -16.10
C ILE A 71 -21.90 -8.10 -17.36
N ASN A 72 -21.02 -8.16 -18.36
CA ASN A 72 -21.31 -8.75 -19.67
C ASN A 72 -20.82 -10.19 -19.82
N GLY A 73 -20.10 -10.73 -18.84
CA GLY A 73 -19.46 -12.05 -18.90
C GLY A 73 -18.51 -12.19 -20.11
N CYS A 74 -17.65 -11.19 -20.35
CA CYS A 74 -16.69 -11.19 -21.44
C CYS A 74 -15.26 -10.90 -21.00
N ASP A 75 -14.31 -11.06 -21.92
CA ASP A 75 -12.92 -10.63 -21.72
C ASP A 75 -12.76 -9.11 -21.74
N GLU A 76 -11.62 -8.64 -21.23
CA GLU A 76 -11.25 -7.21 -21.14
C GLU A 76 -11.23 -6.52 -22.51
N GLU A 77 -10.73 -7.18 -23.56
CA GLU A 77 -10.66 -6.59 -24.91
C GLU A 77 -12.06 -6.27 -25.46
N LYS A 78 -13.01 -7.19 -25.25
CA LYS A 78 -14.41 -6.97 -25.63
C LYS A 78 -15.07 -5.94 -24.71
N ALA A 79 -14.76 -5.94 -23.42
CA ALA A 79 -15.28 -4.96 -22.47
C ALA A 79 -14.82 -3.53 -22.80
N GLU A 80 -13.54 -3.33 -23.15
CA GLU A 80 -13.00 -2.05 -23.61
C GLU A 80 -13.77 -1.54 -24.84
N LYS A 81 -13.98 -2.41 -25.84
CA LYS A 81 -14.77 -2.06 -27.03
C LYS A 81 -16.21 -1.68 -26.68
N LEU A 82 -16.84 -2.37 -25.73
CA LEU A 82 -18.19 -2.06 -25.26
C LEU A 82 -18.24 -0.73 -24.51
N LEU A 83 -17.22 -0.46 -23.70
CA LEU A 83 -17.08 0.75 -22.92
C LEU A 83 -17.03 1.98 -23.86
N PHE A 84 -16.19 1.98 -24.89
CA PHE A 84 -16.02 3.10 -25.82
C PHE A 84 -17.03 3.16 -26.98
N LYS A 85 -17.86 2.14 -27.16
CA LYS A 85 -18.99 2.17 -28.10
C LYS A 85 -20.21 2.90 -27.53
N ASN A 86 -20.32 2.95 -26.21
CA ASN A 86 -21.43 3.55 -25.48
C ASN A 86 -20.95 4.81 -24.74
N SER A 87 -21.90 5.66 -24.34
CA SER A 87 -21.58 6.80 -23.47
C SER A 87 -21.86 6.40 -22.04
N TYR A 88 -20.91 6.66 -21.15
CA TYR A 88 -21.07 6.44 -19.72
C TYR A 88 -20.73 7.71 -18.96
N THR A 89 -21.37 7.89 -17.81
CA THR A 89 -20.92 8.81 -16.76
C THR A 89 -20.43 7.99 -15.59
N ILE A 90 -19.18 8.21 -15.18
CA ILE A 90 -18.52 7.52 -14.08
C ILE A 90 -18.29 8.53 -12.96
N ASP A 91 -18.97 8.35 -11.84
CA ASP A 91 -18.71 9.09 -10.60
C ASP A 91 -17.60 8.35 -9.83
N THR A 92 -16.50 9.05 -9.53
CA THR A 92 -15.31 8.49 -8.90
C THR A 92 -15.17 8.89 -7.44
N PHE A 93 -14.17 8.35 -6.76
CA PHE A 93 -13.76 8.79 -5.43
C PHE A 93 -12.77 9.96 -5.44
N LEU A 94 -12.40 10.48 -6.63
CA LEU A 94 -11.39 11.53 -6.78
C LEU A 94 -11.75 12.74 -5.93
N ASP A 95 -10.83 13.12 -5.06
CA ASP A 95 -10.83 14.39 -4.36
C ASP A 95 -9.71 15.26 -4.93
N ARG A 96 -10.10 16.31 -5.66
CA ARG A 96 -9.14 17.21 -6.32
C ARG A 96 -8.34 18.05 -5.33
N GLU A 97 -8.83 18.28 -4.11
CA GLU A 97 -8.05 18.96 -3.06
C GLU A 97 -6.93 18.05 -2.57
N ILE A 98 -7.23 16.75 -2.38
CA ILE A 98 -6.20 15.76 -2.05
C ILE A 98 -5.19 15.62 -3.18
N PHE A 99 -5.64 15.51 -4.44
CA PHE A 99 -4.73 15.46 -5.58
C PHE A 99 -3.79 16.68 -5.62
N SER A 100 -4.34 17.89 -5.49
CA SER A 100 -3.56 19.13 -5.51
C SER A 100 -2.53 19.19 -4.36
N SER A 101 -2.86 18.65 -3.18
CA SER A 101 -1.90 18.58 -2.06
C SER A 101 -0.71 17.66 -2.36
N ILE A 102 -0.94 16.54 -3.06
CA ILE A 102 0.12 15.63 -3.50
C ILE A 102 1.04 16.31 -4.50
N GLU A 103 0.46 16.92 -5.54
CA GLU A 103 1.21 17.65 -6.55
C GLU A 103 2.04 18.78 -5.94
N THR A 104 1.45 19.53 -5.00
CA THR A 104 2.12 20.64 -4.32
C THR A 104 3.27 20.14 -3.44
N ALA A 105 3.06 19.06 -2.67
CA ALA A 105 4.10 18.46 -1.85
C ALA A 105 5.26 17.92 -2.71
N TYR A 106 4.96 17.22 -3.80
CA TYR A 106 5.97 16.73 -4.75
C TYR A 106 6.77 17.89 -5.37
N ASN A 107 6.10 18.92 -5.88
CA ASN A 107 6.75 20.05 -6.55
C ASN A 107 7.64 20.91 -5.61
N LYS A 108 7.37 20.90 -4.31
CA LYS A 108 8.17 21.60 -3.29
C LYS A 108 9.30 20.74 -2.72
N SER A 109 9.32 19.44 -3.00
CA SER A 109 10.26 18.48 -2.41
C SER A 109 11.56 18.36 -3.20
N ASP A 110 12.59 17.82 -2.54
CA ASP A 110 13.88 17.48 -3.17
C ASP A 110 13.78 16.26 -4.11
N VAL A 111 12.63 15.59 -4.15
CA VAL A 111 12.36 14.47 -5.07
C VAL A 111 11.66 14.93 -6.36
N LYS A 112 11.59 16.24 -6.61
CA LYS A 112 11.09 16.74 -7.88
C LYS A 112 11.98 16.26 -9.02
N GLU A 113 11.38 15.82 -10.11
CA GLU A 113 12.04 15.29 -11.33
C GLU A 113 12.63 13.88 -11.22
N ILE A 114 12.45 13.20 -10.08
CA ILE A 114 12.75 11.76 -9.96
C ILE A 114 11.47 10.90 -10.04
N PRO A 115 11.59 9.60 -10.33
CA PRO A 115 10.47 8.66 -10.28
C PRO A 115 9.71 8.78 -8.96
N PHE A 116 8.40 9.02 -9.03
CA PHE A 116 7.56 9.29 -7.87
C PHE A 116 6.16 8.74 -8.10
N GLY A 117 5.63 8.06 -7.09
CA GLY A 117 4.29 7.52 -7.08
C GLY A 117 3.64 7.73 -5.71
N CYS A 118 2.40 8.20 -5.70
CA CYS A 118 1.65 8.43 -4.47
C CYS A 118 0.19 8.04 -4.64
N ALA A 119 -0.38 7.42 -3.62
CA ALA A 119 -1.79 7.07 -3.57
C ALA A 119 -2.36 7.37 -2.18
N VAL A 120 -3.58 7.93 -2.15
CA VAL A 120 -4.33 8.20 -0.92
C VAL A 120 -5.68 7.52 -0.99
N THR A 121 -6.00 6.69 0.00
CA THR A 121 -7.30 6.07 0.19
C THR A 121 -7.97 6.62 1.44
N ASN A 122 -9.31 6.73 1.42
CA ASN A 122 -10.06 6.80 2.66
C ASN A 122 -10.06 5.44 3.36
N LEU A 123 -10.43 5.39 4.63
CA LEU A 123 -10.43 4.15 5.42
C LEU A 123 -11.55 3.14 5.07
N LYS A 124 -12.31 3.40 4.00
CA LYS A 124 -13.33 2.52 3.41
C LYS A 124 -13.01 2.10 1.97
N GLY A 125 -11.74 2.22 1.55
CA GLY A 125 -11.26 1.77 0.24
C GLY A 125 -11.59 2.70 -0.92
N GLY A 126 -12.18 3.88 -0.71
CA GLY A 126 -12.28 4.86 -1.79
C GLY A 126 -10.90 5.44 -2.10
N LEU A 127 -10.43 5.27 -3.34
CA LEU A 127 -9.16 5.81 -3.82
C LEU A 127 -9.34 7.30 -4.13
N CYS A 128 -8.96 8.14 -3.17
CA CYS A 128 -9.24 9.57 -3.19
C CYS A 128 -8.32 10.35 -4.12
N ALA A 129 -7.06 9.95 -4.25
CA ALA A 129 -6.14 10.60 -5.19
C ALA A 129 -4.97 9.67 -5.54
N VAL A 130 -4.47 9.83 -6.76
CA VAL A 130 -3.27 9.17 -7.25
C VAL A 130 -2.46 10.17 -8.05
N TYR A 131 -1.15 10.22 -7.80
CA TYR A 131 -0.21 11.04 -8.54
C TYR A 131 1.00 10.19 -8.94
N SER A 132 1.44 10.34 -10.18
CA SER A 132 2.69 9.78 -10.69
C SER A 132 3.49 10.89 -11.35
N SER A 133 4.79 10.96 -11.11
CA SER A 133 5.65 11.81 -11.93
C SER A 133 5.73 11.29 -13.36
N GLU A 134 5.98 12.19 -14.31
CA GLU A 134 6.13 11.82 -15.72
C GLU A 134 7.45 11.06 -15.95
N SER A 135 7.39 9.97 -16.71
CA SER A 135 8.60 9.30 -17.22
C SER A 135 8.45 8.83 -18.67
N LYS A 136 9.60 8.65 -19.33
CA LYS A 136 9.68 8.14 -20.70
C LYS A 136 9.46 6.62 -20.79
N GLU A 137 9.75 5.88 -19.73
CA GLU A 137 9.86 4.40 -19.73
C GLU A 137 8.72 3.72 -18.96
N GLU A 138 8.31 4.26 -17.81
CA GLU A 138 7.14 3.82 -17.04
C GLU A 138 5.99 4.84 -17.16
N SER A 139 4.76 4.36 -17.36
CA SER A 139 3.60 5.26 -17.52
C SER A 139 3.05 5.78 -16.19
N ASN A 140 3.11 4.99 -15.11
CA ASN A 140 2.44 5.32 -13.86
C ASN A 140 3.04 4.59 -12.64
N PHE A 141 3.95 5.26 -11.92
CA PHE A 141 4.62 4.73 -10.74
C PHE A 141 3.66 4.46 -9.56
N ALA A 142 2.44 4.99 -9.57
CA ALA A 142 1.48 4.73 -8.50
C ALA A 142 0.83 3.33 -8.59
N ILE A 143 0.93 2.68 -9.74
CA ILE A 143 0.39 1.33 -10.01
C ILE A 143 1.47 0.31 -10.37
N THR A 144 2.71 0.76 -10.63
CA THR A 144 3.87 -0.13 -10.78
C THR A 144 4.20 -0.80 -9.43
N GLY A 145 4.51 -2.09 -9.46
CA GLY A 145 4.97 -2.83 -8.29
C GLY A 145 6.47 -2.60 -8.01
N PHE A 146 6.81 -2.13 -6.81
CA PHE A 146 8.19 -2.06 -6.32
C PHE A 146 8.35 -2.88 -5.05
N SER A 147 9.56 -3.36 -4.76
CA SER A 147 9.83 -3.97 -3.46
C SER A 147 9.45 -2.99 -2.33
N PRO A 148 8.53 -3.33 -1.41
CA PRO A 148 8.11 -2.46 -0.31
C PRO A 148 9.20 -2.28 0.77
N TYR A 149 10.21 -3.15 0.77
CA TYR A 149 11.26 -3.21 1.78
C TYR A 149 10.67 -3.22 3.20
N SER A 150 11.31 -2.54 4.16
CA SER A 150 10.87 -2.52 5.56
C SER A 150 9.43 -2.01 5.79
N SER A 151 8.78 -1.40 4.80
CA SER A 151 7.36 -1.04 4.89
C SER A 151 6.44 -2.27 4.79
N LEU A 152 6.95 -3.47 4.43
CA LEU A 152 6.15 -4.70 4.49
C LEU A 152 6.03 -5.26 5.92
N LYS A 153 7.04 -5.03 6.78
CA LYS A 153 7.15 -5.65 8.12
C LYS A 153 5.86 -5.58 8.96
N PRO A 154 5.11 -4.46 9.01
CA PRO A 154 3.87 -4.41 9.75
C PRO A 154 2.82 -5.42 9.25
N LEU A 155 2.76 -5.65 7.94
CA LEU A 155 1.79 -6.54 7.29
C LEU A 155 2.24 -8.01 7.33
N SER A 156 3.52 -8.28 7.07
CA SER A 156 4.04 -9.66 6.94
C SER A 156 4.55 -10.26 8.24
N VAL A 157 5.01 -9.46 9.20
CA VAL A 157 5.64 -9.96 10.43
C VAL A 157 4.78 -9.61 11.64
N TYR A 158 4.68 -8.33 11.95
CA TYR A 158 4.26 -7.91 13.30
C TYR A 158 2.76 -8.04 13.54
N ALA A 159 1.91 -7.55 12.64
CA ALA A 159 0.46 -7.67 12.80
C ALA A 159 0.01 -9.15 12.86
N PRO A 160 0.41 -10.04 11.95
CA PRO A 160 -0.02 -11.44 12.03
C PRO A 160 0.64 -12.21 13.19
N ALA A 161 1.87 -11.87 13.60
CA ALA A 161 2.48 -12.45 14.80
C ALA A 161 1.76 -12.02 16.10
N ILE A 162 1.29 -10.78 16.18
CA ILE A 162 0.47 -10.29 17.30
C ILE A 162 -0.92 -10.94 17.28
N GLU A 163 -1.58 -10.99 16.12
CA GLU A 163 -2.89 -11.62 15.96
C GLU A 163 -2.87 -13.10 16.37
N SER A 164 -1.77 -13.81 16.13
CA SER A 164 -1.60 -15.22 16.51
C SER A 164 -1.13 -15.43 17.96
N GLY A 165 -0.84 -14.36 18.70
CA GLY A 165 -0.28 -14.42 20.06
C GLY A 165 1.20 -14.86 20.12
N LYS A 166 1.90 -14.91 18.98
CA LYS A 166 3.33 -15.26 18.90
C LYS A 166 4.24 -14.08 19.21
N ALA A 167 3.76 -12.86 19.03
CA ALA A 167 4.41 -11.62 19.42
C ALA A 167 3.46 -10.76 20.24
N TYR A 168 4.03 -9.86 21.03
CA TYR A 168 3.31 -8.85 21.80
C TYR A 168 4.21 -7.64 21.99
N TRP A 169 3.63 -6.52 22.44
CA TRP A 169 4.29 -5.20 22.49
C TRP A 169 5.75 -5.23 22.96
N SER A 170 5.97 -5.88 24.11
CA SER A 170 7.25 -5.90 24.80
C SER A 170 8.03 -7.21 24.62
N LYS A 171 7.57 -8.15 23.78
CA LYS A 171 8.33 -9.40 23.55
C LYS A 171 9.74 -9.05 23.10
N VAL A 172 10.74 -9.71 23.66
CA VAL A 172 12.15 -9.43 23.35
C VAL A 172 12.72 -10.44 22.37
N TYR A 173 13.56 -9.93 21.48
CA TYR A 173 14.49 -10.71 20.66
C TYR A 173 15.87 -10.09 20.82
N GLU A 174 16.92 -10.90 20.80
CA GLU A 174 18.27 -10.37 20.77
C GLU A 174 18.55 -9.76 19.38
N ASP A 175 19.01 -8.52 19.35
CA ASP A 175 19.53 -7.89 18.14
C ASP A 175 20.96 -8.37 17.86
N SER A 176 21.03 -9.55 17.24
CA SER A 176 22.23 -10.27 16.81
C SER A 176 21.94 -10.99 15.49
N PRO A 177 22.96 -11.36 14.70
CA PRO A 177 22.77 -12.12 13.47
C PRO A 177 21.87 -13.34 13.67
N TYR A 178 21.04 -13.63 12.68
CA TYR A 178 20.19 -14.82 12.65
C TYR A 178 20.98 -16.04 12.16
N THR A 179 21.78 -15.87 11.11
CA THR A 179 22.62 -16.91 10.53
C THR A 179 23.83 -16.30 9.82
N GLN A 180 24.66 -17.13 9.20
CA GLN A 180 25.69 -16.72 8.26
C GLN A 180 25.31 -17.16 6.85
N VAL A 181 25.47 -16.28 5.87
CA VAL A 181 25.29 -16.56 4.45
C VAL A 181 26.64 -16.58 3.75
N GLU A 182 26.77 -17.42 2.72
CA GLU A 182 28.00 -17.57 1.94
C GLU A 182 27.80 -16.97 0.55
N ASN A 183 28.72 -16.11 0.09
CA ASN A 183 28.68 -15.54 -1.25
C ASN A 183 29.23 -16.52 -2.31
N GLU A 184 29.18 -16.13 -3.59
CA GLU A 184 29.68 -16.97 -4.70
C GLU A 184 31.19 -17.32 -4.58
N ASP A 185 31.96 -16.50 -3.86
CA ASP A 185 33.38 -16.69 -3.61
C ASP A 185 33.68 -17.56 -2.36
N GLY A 186 32.64 -18.05 -1.67
CA GLY A 186 32.78 -18.86 -0.46
C GLY A 186 33.01 -18.06 0.83
N GLU A 187 32.89 -16.73 0.79
CA GLU A 187 33.05 -15.87 1.96
C GLU A 187 31.75 -15.83 2.76
N LYS A 188 31.87 -16.00 4.09
CA LYS A 188 30.74 -15.99 5.01
C LYS A 188 30.55 -14.62 5.62
N SER A 189 29.30 -14.15 5.65
CA SER A 189 28.89 -12.91 6.30
C SER A 189 27.68 -13.14 7.20
N ASP A 190 27.60 -12.36 8.28
CA ASP A 190 26.48 -12.38 9.21
C ASP A 190 25.22 -11.81 8.55
N TRP A 191 24.07 -12.44 8.80
CA TRP A 191 22.79 -12.06 8.19
C TRP A 191 21.61 -12.17 9.17
N PRO A 192 20.59 -11.30 9.09
CA PRO A 192 20.54 -10.09 8.24
C PRO A 192 21.31 -8.93 8.86
N GLU A 193 21.79 -8.01 8.02
CA GLU A 193 22.39 -6.75 8.49
C GLU A 193 21.29 -5.72 8.81
N ASN A 194 21.43 -4.97 9.90
CA ASN A 194 20.59 -3.80 10.16
C ASN A 194 21.00 -2.64 9.24
N ALA A 195 20.09 -1.71 8.95
CA ALA A 195 20.39 -0.57 8.08
C ALA A 195 21.57 0.30 8.57
N THR A 196 21.87 0.28 9.87
CA THR A 196 23.01 0.98 10.48
C THR A 196 24.34 0.24 10.35
N GLY A 197 24.33 -1.01 9.90
CA GLY A 197 25.48 -1.92 9.93
C GLY A 197 25.91 -2.36 11.34
N ILE A 198 25.08 -2.10 12.36
CA ILE A 198 25.41 -2.34 13.77
C ILE A 198 24.38 -3.28 14.41
N TYR A 199 24.90 -4.26 15.15
CA TYR A 199 24.13 -5.08 16.09
C TYR A 199 24.30 -4.54 17.50
N TYR A 200 23.20 -4.31 18.21
CA TYR A 200 23.24 -3.90 19.60
C TYR A 200 23.68 -5.02 20.54
N ASN A 201 23.57 -6.29 20.11
CA ASN A 201 23.91 -7.49 20.90
C ASN A 201 23.26 -7.47 22.29
N LYS A 202 21.97 -7.13 22.32
CA LYS A 202 21.14 -7.09 23.52
C LYS A 202 19.69 -7.39 23.15
N ASN A 203 18.89 -7.72 24.16
CA ASN A 203 17.45 -7.84 24.02
C ASN A 203 16.82 -6.50 23.62
N ILE A 204 16.03 -6.53 22.54
CA ILE A 204 15.24 -5.43 22.01
C ILE A 204 13.78 -5.87 21.98
N THR A 205 12.88 -4.99 22.43
CA THR A 205 11.44 -5.25 22.39
C THR A 205 10.88 -5.13 20.98
N VAL A 206 9.75 -5.79 20.69
CA VAL A 206 9.01 -5.61 19.43
C VAL A 206 8.70 -4.14 19.16
N TYR A 207 8.26 -3.37 20.17
CA TYR A 207 8.07 -1.91 20.06
C TYR A 207 9.31 -1.19 19.52
N GLN A 208 10.46 -1.43 20.16
CA GLN A 208 11.71 -0.76 19.76
C GLN A 208 12.18 -1.23 18.38
N ALA A 209 12.04 -2.52 18.07
CA ALA A 209 12.40 -3.08 16.78
C ALA A 209 11.56 -2.53 15.61
N ILE A 210 10.26 -2.29 15.84
CA ILE A 210 9.39 -1.64 14.85
C ILE A 210 9.81 -0.17 14.67
N LYS A 211 10.01 0.55 15.79
CA LYS A 211 10.41 1.96 15.82
C LYS A 211 11.71 2.24 15.06
N GLU A 212 12.72 1.41 15.29
CA GLU A 212 14.05 1.52 14.66
C GLU A 212 14.19 0.66 13.39
N SER A 213 13.16 -0.10 13.03
CA SER A 213 13.12 -0.93 11.82
C SER A 213 14.22 -2.01 11.75
N LEU A 214 14.58 -2.63 12.88
CA LEU A 214 15.66 -3.63 12.94
C LEU A 214 15.33 -4.86 12.09
N ASN A 215 16.30 -5.36 11.32
CA ASN A 215 16.12 -6.50 10.41
C ASN A 215 16.27 -7.82 11.16
N THR A 216 17.25 -7.91 12.07
CA THR A 216 17.50 -9.09 12.92
C THR A 216 16.26 -9.52 13.69
N VAL A 217 15.60 -8.56 14.35
CA VAL A 217 14.38 -8.81 15.14
C VAL A 217 13.19 -9.16 14.25
N ALA A 218 13.05 -8.53 13.07
CA ALA A 218 11.99 -8.86 12.14
C ALA A 218 12.12 -10.31 11.63
N VAL A 219 13.34 -10.76 11.30
CA VAL A 219 13.60 -12.14 10.88
C VAL A 219 13.31 -13.12 12.00
N LYS A 220 13.84 -12.89 13.21
CA LYS A 220 13.60 -13.78 14.36
C LYS A 220 12.12 -13.83 14.77
N CYS A 221 11.41 -12.70 14.70
CA CYS A 221 9.98 -12.67 14.96
C CYS A 221 9.17 -13.41 13.89
N LEU A 222 9.58 -13.32 12.62
CA LEU A 222 8.94 -14.07 11.54
C LEU A 222 9.21 -15.57 11.66
N ASP A 223 10.42 -15.98 12.03
CA ASP A 223 10.76 -17.39 12.28
C ASP A 223 9.89 -17.98 13.41
N ASP A 224 9.77 -17.26 14.53
CA ASP A 224 8.89 -17.63 15.65
C ASP A 224 7.41 -17.74 15.26
N TYR A 225 6.94 -16.91 14.33
CA TYR A 225 5.57 -16.89 13.83
C TYR A 225 5.32 -17.96 12.73
N GLY A 226 6.32 -18.21 11.89
CA GLY A 226 6.29 -19.09 10.72
C GLY A 226 6.15 -18.33 9.40
N VAL A 227 7.05 -18.60 8.44
CA VAL A 227 7.08 -17.94 7.13
C VAL A 227 5.87 -18.33 6.29
N LEU A 228 5.51 -19.61 6.26
CA LEU A 228 4.29 -20.07 5.56
C LEU A 228 3.01 -19.46 6.15
N ASN A 229 2.95 -19.27 7.47
CA ASN A 229 1.80 -18.61 8.11
C ASN A 229 1.66 -17.16 7.64
N SER A 230 2.77 -16.44 7.52
CA SER A 230 2.81 -15.08 6.96
C SER A 230 2.33 -15.03 5.51
N ILE A 231 2.88 -15.88 4.64
CA ILE A 231 2.51 -15.94 3.22
C ILE A 231 1.02 -16.26 3.06
N GLN A 232 0.50 -17.24 3.80
CA GLN A 232 -0.91 -17.62 3.76
C GLN A 232 -1.81 -16.49 4.27
N PHE A 233 -1.41 -15.81 5.34
CA PHE A 233 -2.13 -14.65 5.88
C PHE A 233 -2.26 -13.56 4.81
N LEU A 234 -1.16 -13.19 4.15
CA LEU A 234 -1.17 -12.13 3.13
C LEU A 234 -2.00 -12.49 1.91
N ARG A 235 -1.83 -13.71 1.37
CA ARG A 235 -2.59 -14.18 0.20
C ARG A 235 -4.09 -14.25 0.49
N LYS A 236 -4.48 -14.77 1.65
CA LYS A 236 -5.91 -14.95 1.99
C LYS A 236 -6.60 -13.62 2.29
N ASN A 237 -5.92 -12.72 2.99
CA ASN A 237 -6.56 -11.53 3.54
C ASN A 237 -6.46 -10.31 2.63
N PHE A 238 -5.39 -10.21 1.82
CA PHE A 238 -5.15 -9.08 0.93
C PHE A 238 -5.17 -9.43 -0.56
N ASP A 239 -5.31 -10.72 -0.91
CA ASP A 239 -5.16 -11.22 -2.27
C ASP A 239 -3.80 -10.82 -2.90
N MET A 240 -2.78 -10.67 -2.04
CA MET A 240 -1.44 -10.21 -2.43
C MET A 240 -0.76 -11.23 -3.35
N ASP A 241 -0.22 -10.78 -4.49
CA ASP A 241 0.49 -11.63 -5.45
C ASP A 241 1.94 -11.89 -5.01
N ILE A 242 2.09 -12.84 -4.10
CA ILE A 242 3.36 -13.40 -3.63
C ILE A 242 3.49 -14.86 -4.05
N LYS A 243 3.08 -15.16 -5.30
CA LYS A 243 3.11 -16.53 -5.84
C LYS A 243 4.52 -17.12 -5.85
N TYR A 244 5.52 -16.32 -6.23
CA TYR A 244 6.91 -16.74 -6.26
C TYR A 244 7.39 -17.16 -4.87
N GLU A 245 7.16 -16.32 -3.86
CA GLU A 245 7.54 -16.58 -2.47
C GLU A 245 6.81 -17.81 -1.93
N TYR A 246 5.52 -17.96 -2.25
CA TYR A 246 4.75 -19.14 -1.86
C TYR A 246 5.29 -20.43 -2.49
N GLU A 247 5.52 -20.44 -3.81
CA GLU A 247 6.04 -21.62 -4.51
C GLU A 247 7.43 -22.00 -4.02
N LYS A 248 8.28 -21.02 -3.71
CA LYS A 248 9.59 -21.26 -3.09
C LYS A 248 9.45 -21.84 -1.68
N ALA A 249 8.60 -21.27 -0.83
CA ALA A 249 8.41 -21.75 0.55
C ALA A 249 7.88 -23.19 0.62
N ILE A 250 7.04 -23.64 -0.31
CA ILE A 250 6.46 -25.00 -0.29
C ILE A 250 7.31 -26.06 -0.99
N ASN A 251 8.14 -25.67 -1.97
CA ASN A 251 8.93 -26.61 -2.77
C ASN A 251 10.41 -26.67 -2.33
N SER A 252 10.88 -25.66 -1.60
CA SER A 252 12.22 -25.56 -1.03
C SER A 252 12.14 -25.41 0.51
N ASP A 253 13.09 -24.71 1.11
CA ASP A 253 13.11 -24.41 2.54
C ASP A 253 12.46 -23.04 2.80
N GLU A 254 11.66 -22.92 3.87
CA GLU A 254 11.05 -21.63 4.29
C GLU A 254 12.11 -20.54 4.51
N SER A 255 13.32 -20.94 4.94
CA SER A 255 14.46 -20.04 5.12
C SER A 255 14.95 -19.37 3.83
N ASP A 256 14.62 -19.91 2.65
CA ASP A 256 14.99 -19.29 1.36
C ASP A 256 14.22 -17.99 1.10
N VAL A 257 13.05 -17.80 1.73
CA VAL A 257 12.19 -16.62 1.53
C VAL A 257 11.89 -15.85 2.81
N ILE A 258 12.45 -16.27 3.95
CA ILE A 258 12.25 -15.57 5.22
C ILE A 258 12.62 -14.09 5.12
N GLY A 259 13.70 -13.75 4.41
CA GLY A 259 14.08 -12.36 4.24
C GLY A 259 13.20 -11.60 3.24
N ASN A 260 12.66 -12.24 2.19
CA ASN A 260 11.66 -11.59 1.31
C ASN A 260 10.49 -11.06 2.15
N MET A 261 10.02 -11.90 3.08
CA MET A 261 8.89 -11.60 3.94
C MET A 261 9.24 -10.68 5.11
N ALA A 262 10.40 -10.86 5.76
CA ALA A 262 10.82 -10.07 6.91
C ALA A 262 11.41 -8.70 6.54
N MET A 263 11.93 -8.54 5.32
CA MET A 263 12.61 -7.32 4.88
C MET A 263 11.97 -6.69 3.65
N GLY A 264 11.05 -7.37 2.95
CA GLY A 264 10.18 -6.81 1.93
C GLY A 264 10.77 -6.69 0.52
N TYR A 265 11.78 -7.49 0.18
CA TYR A 265 12.28 -7.59 -1.20
C TYR A 265 11.43 -8.60 -2.01
N LEU A 266 10.20 -8.22 -2.34
CA LEU A 266 9.26 -9.08 -3.06
C LEU A 266 9.57 -9.14 -4.55
N TYR A 267 9.40 -10.32 -5.16
CA TYR A 267 9.70 -10.54 -6.58
C TYR A 267 8.86 -9.66 -7.52
N LYS A 268 7.54 -9.60 -7.29
CA LYS A 268 6.63 -8.76 -8.08
C LYS A 268 6.55 -7.31 -7.56
N GLY A 269 6.93 -7.08 -6.31
CA GLY A 269 6.71 -5.81 -5.64
C GLY A 269 5.23 -5.51 -5.34
N LEU A 270 4.99 -4.34 -4.77
CA LEU A 270 3.67 -3.76 -4.47
C LEU A 270 3.63 -2.32 -4.92
N SER A 271 2.49 -1.87 -5.42
CA SER A 271 2.26 -0.50 -5.85
C SER A 271 1.86 0.43 -4.70
N PRO A 272 2.06 1.75 -4.84
CA PRO A 272 1.51 2.73 -3.90
C PRO A 272 0.00 2.57 -3.68
N VAL A 273 -0.79 2.26 -4.71
CA VAL A 273 -2.23 1.99 -4.57
C VAL A 273 -2.48 0.79 -3.63
N GLU A 274 -1.80 -0.34 -3.85
CA GLU A 274 -1.92 -1.52 -2.98
C GLU A 274 -1.50 -1.21 -1.54
N MET A 275 -0.33 -0.58 -1.35
CA MET A 275 0.21 -0.26 -0.03
C MET A 275 -0.69 0.71 0.76
N SER A 276 -1.26 1.72 0.10
CA SER A 276 -2.22 2.64 0.74
C SER A 276 -3.49 1.89 1.16
N GLY A 277 -3.98 0.95 0.36
CA GLY A 277 -5.10 0.08 0.70
C GLY A 277 -4.82 -0.84 1.88
N TYR A 278 -3.62 -1.43 1.97
CA TYR A 278 -3.27 -2.37 3.05
C TYR A 278 -3.11 -1.69 4.40
N TYR A 279 -2.53 -0.49 4.45
CA TYR A 279 -2.24 0.19 5.72
C TYR A 279 -3.48 0.73 6.44
N GLN A 280 -4.61 0.86 5.73
CA GLN A 280 -5.85 1.34 6.35
C GLN A 280 -6.32 0.45 7.52
N ILE A 281 -5.96 -0.85 7.54
CA ILE A 281 -6.38 -1.80 8.58
C ILE A 281 -5.92 -1.36 9.98
N PHE A 282 -4.79 -0.66 10.06
CA PHE A 282 -4.23 -0.17 11.32
C PHE A 282 -4.99 1.06 11.83
N ALA A 283 -5.67 1.79 10.96
CA ALA A 283 -6.43 2.98 11.31
C ALA A 283 -7.93 2.73 11.54
N ASN A 284 -8.48 1.63 11.02
CA ASN A 284 -9.92 1.41 10.95
C ASN A 284 -10.45 0.17 11.71
N GLY A 285 -9.64 -0.37 12.63
CA GLY A 285 -10.02 -1.54 13.43
C GLY A 285 -9.88 -2.87 12.69
N GLY A 286 -8.94 -2.97 11.74
CA GLY A 286 -8.58 -4.24 11.10
C GLY A 286 -9.34 -4.59 9.84
N LYS A 287 -10.05 -3.63 9.22
CA LYS A 287 -10.94 -3.84 8.09
C LYS A 287 -10.24 -3.52 6.78
N TYR A 288 -10.07 -4.52 5.93
CA TYR A 288 -9.53 -4.32 4.58
C TYR A 288 -10.66 -4.16 3.57
N TYR A 289 -10.61 -3.04 2.86
CA TYR A 289 -11.44 -2.64 1.74
C TYR A 289 -10.50 -2.54 0.56
N ILE A 290 -10.83 -3.25 -0.51
CA ILE A 290 -10.05 -3.17 -1.75
C ILE A 290 -10.15 -1.73 -2.28
N PRO A 291 -9.04 -1.05 -2.60
CA PRO A 291 -9.05 0.27 -3.20
C PRO A 291 -9.89 0.29 -4.49
N LYS A 292 -10.82 1.24 -4.58
CA LYS A 292 -11.69 1.47 -5.73
C LYS A 292 -11.66 2.93 -6.12
N SER A 293 -11.44 3.20 -7.40
CA SER A 293 -11.54 4.54 -7.99
C SER A 293 -12.98 4.89 -8.37
N ILE A 294 -13.81 3.90 -8.71
CA ILE A 294 -15.19 4.11 -9.16
C ILE A 294 -16.18 3.98 -8.00
N ASN A 295 -17.04 4.98 -7.84
CA ASN A 295 -18.19 4.92 -6.93
C ASN A 295 -19.47 4.46 -7.66
N LYS A 296 -19.70 4.93 -8.90
CA LYS A 296 -20.93 4.62 -9.65
C LYS A 296 -20.72 4.75 -11.16
N ILE A 297 -21.33 3.86 -11.94
CA ILE A 297 -21.38 3.95 -13.41
C ILE A 297 -22.83 4.09 -13.86
N THR A 298 -23.10 5.10 -14.67
CA THR A 298 -24.41 5.37 -15.29
C THR A 298 -24.29 5.29 -16.81
N ASP A 299 -25.20 4.55 -17.46
CA ASP A 299 -25.22 4.37 -18.91
C ASP A 299 -25.80 5.58 -19.66
N SER A 300 -25.87 5.48 -20.99
CA SER A 300 -26.40 6.55 -21.84
C SER A 300 -27.90 6.79 -21.70
N ASN A 301 -28.65 5.86 -21.12
CA ASN A 301 -30.08 5.98 -20.84
C ASN A 301 -30.35 6.59 -19.46
N GLY A 302 -29.31 6.83 -18.66
CA GLY A 302 -29.42 7.31 -17.29
C GLY A 302 -29.63 6.20 -16.27
N GLU A 303 -29.49 4.93 -16.66
CA GLU A 303 -29.58 3.78 -15.75
C GLU A 303 -28.25 3.56 -15.02
N VAL A 304 -28.32 3.35 -13.71
CA VAL A 304 -27.14 3.02 -12.89
C VAL A 304 -26.85 1.52 -13.05
N ILE A 305 -25.75 1.19 -13.70
CA ILE A 305 -25.35 -0.21 -13.97
C ILE A 305 -24.35 -0.75 -12.94
N PHE A 306 -23.71 0.14 -12.18
CA PHE A 306 -22.78 -0.23 -11.11
C PHE A 306 -22.82 0.78 -9.97
N THR A 307 -22.67 0.30 -8.74
CA THR A 307 -22.41 1.10 -7.55
C THR A 307 -21.45 0.35 -6.64
N ALA A 308 -20.41 1.04 -6.17
CA ALA A 308 -19.44 0.48 -5.24
C ALA A 308 -20.13 0.07 -3.93
N LYS A 309 -19.86 -1.14 -3.48
CA LYS A 309 -20.38 -1.67 -2.22
C LYS A 309 -19.42 -1.39 -1.07
N ASP A 310 -19.96 -1.09 0.11
CA ASP A 310 -19.25 -1.01 1.40
C ASP A 310 -19.00 -2.43 1.93
N GLU A 311 -18.15 -3.19 1.23
CA GLU A 311 -17.77 -4.57 1.56
C GLU A 311 -16.30 -4.62 2.01
N TYR A 312 -16.03 -5.29 3.14
CA TYR A 312 -14.69 -5.44 3.70
C TYR A 312 -14.40 -6.88 4.16
N LYS A 313 -13.11 -7.21 4.25
CA LYS A 313 -12.58 -8.37 4.96
C LYS A 313 -12.09 -7.93 6.34
N GLN A 314 -12.49 -8.62 7.42
CA GLN A 314 -11.87 -8.42 8.73
C GLN A 314 -10.55 -9.21 8.75
N VAL A 315 -9.42 -8.52 8.63
CA VAL A 315 -8.10 -9.13 8.42
C VAL A 315 -7.35 -9.39 9.72
N ILE A 316 -7.43 -8.45 10.65
CA ILE A 316 -6.92 -8.56 12.02
C ILE A 316 -8.03 -8.13 12.98
N SER A 317 -7.97 -8.58 14.22
CA SER A 317 -8.90 -8.16 15.26
C SER A 317 -8.77 -6.67 15.61
N GLU A 318 -9.81 -6.08 16.20
CA GLU A 318 -9.74 -4.69 16.69
C GLU A 318 -8.60 -4.45 17.71
N PRO A 319 -8.33 -5.37 18.66
CA PRO A 319 -7.17 -5.28 19.56
C PRO A 319 -5.83 -5.26 18.82
N THR A 320 -5.62 -6.14 17.84
CA THR A 320 -4.38 -6.15 17.04
C THR A 320 -4.23 -4.86 16.25
N ALA A 321 -5.31 -4.38 15.63
CA ALA A 321 -5.29 -3.12 14.90
C ALA A 321 -4.91 -1.94 15.81
N PHE A 322 -5.48 -1.90 17.03
CA PHE A 322 -5.15 -0.89 18.04
C PHE A 322 -3.67 -0.95 18.45
N ILE A 323 -3.16 -2.13 18.78
CA ILE A 323 -1.75 -2.30 19.16
C ILE A 323 -0.83 -1.91 18.00
N MET A 324 -1.11 -2.36 16.78
CA MET A 324 -0.31 -2.00 15.61
C MET A 324 -0.38 -0.51 15.29
N ASN A 325 -1.51 0.15 15.51
CA ASN A 325 -1.63 1.60 15.41
C ASN A 325 -0.62 2.29 16.35
N GLU A 326 -0.69 1.98 17.65
CA GLU A 326 0.20 2.55 18.67
C GLU A 326 1.69 2.25 18.39
N LEU A 327 2.02 1.02 17.95
CA LEU A 327 3.37 0.64 17.54
C LEU A 327 3.88 1.49 16.37
N LEU A 328 3.04 1.72 15.35
CA LEU A 328 3.38 2.50 14.16
C LEU A 328 3.39 4.00 14.42
N GLN A 329 2.65 4.50 15.41
CA GLN A 329 2.84 5.85 15.93
C GLN A 329 4.23 6.01 16.55
N GLY A 330 4.77 4.96 17.19
CA GLY A 330 6.14 4.95 17.71
C GLY A 330 7.22 5.22 16.65
N VAL A 331 7.01 4.78 15.40
CA VAL A 331 7.95 4.97 14.28
C VAL A 331 8.08 6.44 13.88
N VAL A 332 7.01 7.23 14.02
CA VAL A 332 7.01 8.66 13.70
C VAL A 332 7.36 9.55 14.91
N GLN A 333 7.53 8.97 16.10
CA GLN A 333 8.05 9.72 17.24
C GLN A 333 9.57 9.95 17.14
N SER A 334 10.09 10.80 18.02
CA SER A 334 11.52 11.09 18.10
C SER A 334 12.34 9.80 18.28
N GLY A 335 13.40 9.67 17.48
CA GLY A 335 14.26 8.49 17.40
C GLY A 335 13.69 7.33 16.57
N GLY A 336 12.49 7.46 16.00
CA GLY A 336 11.95 6.49 15.04
C GLY A 336 12.31 6.84 13.59
N THR A 337 12.29 5.84 12.71
CA THR A 337 12.71 6.02 11.31
C THR A 337 11.79 6.93 10.49
N GLY A 338 10.55 7.13 10.93
CA GLY A 338 9.54 7.94 10.27
C GLY A 338 9.38 9.35 10.83
N ALA A 339 10.27 9.82 11.71
CA ALA A 339 10.09 11.08 12.45
C ALA A 339 9.78 12.32 11.58
N GLY A 340 10.18 12.33 10.31
CA GLY A 340 9.83 13.38 9.34
C GLY A 340 8.33 13.53 9.07
N ALA A 341 7.52 12.51 9.34
CA ALA A 341 6.07 12.53 9.19
C ALA A 341 5.31 13.06 10.43
N LYS A 342 6.02 13.36 11.52
CA LYS A 342 5.37 13.81 12.77
C LYS A 342 4.59 15.11 12.58
N MET A 343 3.35 15.10 13.05
CA MET A 343 2.47 16.27 13.19
C MET A 343 2.08 16.41 14.66
N ASP A 344 1.94 17.65 15.15
CA ASP A 344 1.68 17.91 16.57
C ASP A 344 0.20 17.72 16.95
N ASP A 345 -0.72 18.07 16.03
CA ASP A 345 -2.17 18.07 16.29
C ASP A 345 -2.90 16.82 15.76
N ILE A 346 -2.20 15.97 15.01
CA ILE A 346 -2.76 14.80 14.34
C ILE A 346 -1.94 13.56 14.73
N GLU A 347 -2.62 12.54 15.22
CA GLU A 347 -2.01 11.23 15.50
C GLU A 347 -1.67 10.55 14.16
N VAL A 348 -0.37 10.41 13.88
CA VAL A 348 0.14 9.77 12.67
C VAL A 348 0.71 8.41 13.04
N GLY A 349 0.38 7.37 12.27
CA GLY A 349 1.11 6.11 12.28
C GLY A 349 1.71 5.84 10.91
N GLY A 350 2.83 5.13 10.84
CA GLY A 350 3.37 4.72 9.55
C GLY A 350 4.68 3.96 9.65
N LYS A 351 5.21 3.61 8.48
CA LYS A 351 6.47 2.86 8.37
C LYS A 351 7.26 3.28 7.15
N THR A 352 8.56 3.45 7.34
CA THR A 352 9.52 3.63 6.24
C THR A 352 9.92 2.30 5.62
N GLY A 353 10.20 2.34 4.31
CA GLY A 353 10.96 1.34 3.57
C GLY A 353 12.13 2.03 2.87
N THR A 354 13.26 1.35 2.78
CA THR A 354 14.48 1.84 2.12
C THR A 354 15.05 0.70 1.31
N GLY A 355 15.26 0.95 0.03
CA GLY A 355 15.76 -0.04 -0.90
C GLY A 355 17.26 -0.26 -0.80
N ILE A 356 17.73 -1.30 -1.49
CA ILE A 356 19.15 -1.65 -1.49
C ILE A 356 19.92 -0.56 -2.23
N ALA A 357 21.08 -0.16 -1.69
CA ALA A 357 21.86 0.96 -2.20
C ALA A 357 21.08 2.29 -2.31
N ASN A 358 19.98 2.43 -1.56
CA ASN A 358 19.09 3.58 -1.57
C ASN A 358 18.50 3.88 -2.96
N ASP A 359 18.20 2.84 -3.74
CA ASP A 359 17.62 2.94 -5.09
C ASP A 359 16.17 3.45 -5.10
N CYS A 360 15.44 3.24 -4.00
CA CYS A 360 14.12 3.78 -3.76
C CYS A 360 13.77 3.85 -2.27
N HIS A 361 12.71 4.59 -1.97
CA HIS A 361 12.24 4.81 -0.62
C HIS A 361 10.73 4.84 -0.54
N TRP A 362 10.24 4.42 0.62
CA TRP A 362 8.83 4.36 0.96
C TRP A 362 8.57 5.07 2.28
N PHE A 363 7.40 5.69 2.37
CA PHE A 363 6.70 5.91 3.61
C PHE A 363 5.24 5.60 3.37
N VAL A 364 4.73 4.62 4.12
CA VAL A 364 3.32 4.29 4.11
C VAL A 364 2.77 4.61 5.48
N GLY A 365 1.85 5.56 5.51
CA GLY A 365 1.33 6.13 6.74
C GLY A 365 -0.17 6.30 6.69
N PHE A 366 -0.74 6.59 7.85
CA PHE A 366 -2.17 6.81 8.01
C PHE A 366 -2.43 7.87 9.08
N VAL A 367 -3.58 8.50 8.92
CA VAL A 367 -4.26 9.39 9.86
C VAL A 367 -5.67 8.84 10.10
N PRO A 368 -6.45 9.32 11.08
CA PRO A 368 -7.79 8.78 11.36
C PRO A 368 -8.79 8.78 10.18
N GLN A 369 -8.50 9.48 9.09
CA GLN A 369 -9.38 9.61 7.91
C GLN A 369 -8.82 8.94 6.65
N TYR A 370 -7.50 8.80 6.54
CA TYR A 370 -6.84 8.42 5.28
C TYR A 370 -5.62 7.52 5.52
N SER A 371 -5.34 6.69 4.52
CA SER A 371 -4.09 5.97 4.37
C SER A 371 -3.38 6.47 3.12
N CYS A 372 -2.08 6.70 3.18
CA CYS A 372 -1.28 7.26 2.10
C CYS A 372 0.04 6.51 1.96
N ALA A 373 0.35 6.10 0.73
CA ALA A 373 1.63 5.53 0.37
C ALA A 373 2.38 6.52 -0.52
N VAL A 374 3.57 6.89 -0.10
CA VAL A 374 4.51 7.73 -0.85
C VAL A 374 5.72 6.89 -1.23
N TRP A 375 5.97 6.77 -2.52
CA TRP A 375 7.16 6.14 -3.09
C TRP A 375 7.94 7.14 -3.92
N HIS A 376 9.27 7.10 -3.79
CA HIS A 376 10.16 7.73 -4.75
C HIS A 376 11.34 6.82 -5.04
N GLY A 377 11.74 6.79 -6.31
CA GLY A 377 12.93 6.11 -6.79
C GLY A 377 14.09 7.08 -6.99
N GLY A 378 15.24 6.55 -7.36
CA GLY A 378 16.46 7.32 -7.57
C GLY A 378 17.40 7.19 -6.38
N SER A 379 18.70 7.21 -6.67
CA SER A 379 19.78 6.94 -5.72
C SER A 379 20.02 8.09 -4.73
N LEU A 380 18.99 8.48 -3.98
CA LEU A 380 19.05 9.48 -2.94
C LEU A 380 19.40 8.82 -1.61
N VAL A 381 20.37 9.38 -0.89
CA VAL A 381 20.76 8.88 0.44
C VAL A 381 19.61 9.05 1.44
N ASP A 382 18.93 10.20 1.39
CA ASP A 382 17.88 10.55 2.33
C ASP A 382 16.50 10.10 1.87
N ASN A 383 15.70 9.61 2.82
CA ASN A 383 14.30 9.30 2.59
C ASN A 383 13.43 10.54 2.84
N TYR A 384 12.95 11.16 1.77
CA TYR A 384 12.04 12.32 1.80
C TYR A 384 10.54 11.96 1.90
N SER A 385 10.18 10.68 1.78
CA SER A 385 8.77 10.27 1.73
C SER A 385 7.97 10.58 3.01
N PRO A 386 8.54 10.53 4.26
CA PRO A 386 7.82 10.97 5.45
C PRO A 386 7.46 12.46 5.44
N GLN A 387 8.36 13.33 4.95
CA GLN A 387 8.18 14.78 4.89
C GLN A 387 7.14 15.15 3.82
N ILE A 388 7.14 14.42 2.70
CA ILE A 388 6.13 14.56 1.65
C ILE A 388 4.75 14.15 2.19
N PHE A 389 4.65 12.99 2.87
CA PHE A 389 3.43 12.57 3.54
C PHE A 389 2.90 13.65 4.50
N LYS A 390 3.78 14.21 5.34
CA LYS A 390 3.42 15.29 6.26
C LYS A 390 2.89 16.51 5.49
N SER A 391 3.59 16.92 4.44
CA SER A 391 3.21 18.09 3.64
C SER A 391 1.83 17.90 3.00
N ILE A 392 1.55 16.71 2.47
CA ILE A 392 0.22 16.31 1.98
C ILE A 392 -0.82 16.49 3.09
N MET A 393 -0.63 15.79 4.22
CA MET A 393 -1.63 15.76 5.30
C MET A 393 -1.85 17.12 5.97
N GLN A 394 -0.85 17.99 6.03
CA GLN A 394 -0.99 19.34 6.59
C GLN A 394 -1.71 20.32 5.64
N GLU A 395 -1.60 20.11 4.33
CA GLU A 395 -2.37 20.88 3.35
C GLU A 395 -3.85 20.45 3.35
N LEU A 396 -4.15 19.21 3.74
CA LEU A 396 -5.52 18.75 3.99
C LEU A 396 -6.08 19.39 5.26
N LYS A 397 -7.27 19.99 5.17
CA LYS A 397 -8.05 20.41 6.34
C LYS A 397 -8.73 19.19 6.97
N LEU A 398 -7.93 18.32 7.60
CA LEU A 398 -8.43 17.11 8.26
C LEU A 398 -9.49 17.46 9.32
N ASP A 399 -10.56 16.67 9.38
CA ASP A 399 -11.56 16.78 10.46
C ASP A 399 -10.97 16.28 11.79
N GLU A 400 -10.59 17.20 12.67
CA GLU A 400 -10.02 16.90 13.99
C GLU A 400 -10.96 16.10 14.91
N SER A 401 -12.28 16.07 14.60
CA SER A 401 -13.26 15.29 15.36
C SER A 401 -13.16 13.78 15.08
N VAL A 402 -12.58 13.39 13.95
CA VAL A 402 -12.35 11.99 13.60
C VAL A 402 -11.13 11.48 14.34
N LYS A 403 -11.33 10.47 15.20
CA LYS A 403 -10.29 9.83 16.02
C LYS A 403 -10.18 8.35 15.68
N TYR A 404 -9.03 7.74 15.98
CA TYR A 404 -8.89 6.29 15.83
C TYR A 404 -9.92 5.53 16.70
N PRO A 405 -10.37 4.35 16.25
CA PRO A 405 -11.25 3.49 17.05
C PRO A 405 -10.61 3.16 18.41
N LYS A 406 -11.38 3.35 19.49
CA LYS A 406 -10.98 2.89 20.82
C LYS A 406 -11.26 1.39 20.96
N CYS A 407 -10.36 0.65 21.62
CA CYS A 407 -10.56 -0.78 21.91
C CYS A 407 -10.67 -1.01 23.42
N ARG A 408 -11.74 -1.69 23.86
CA ARG A 408 -11.96 -2.03 25.29
C ARG A 408 -11.23 -3.31 25.74
N GLU A 409 -10.80 -4.11 24.78
CA GLU A 409 -10.10 -5.38 24.99
C GLU A 409 -8.58 -5.18 25.10
N ILE A 410 -8.14 -3.95 25.34
CA ILE A 410 -6.74 -3.58 25.55
C ILE A 410 -6.54 -3.13 26.99
N LYS A 411 -5.43 -3.56 27.59
CA LYS A 411 -4.91 -3.05 28.87
C LYS A 411 -3.53 -2.44 28.68
N GLN A 412 -3.24 -1.42 29.47
CA GLN A 412 -1.90 -0.89 29.60
C GLN A 412 -1.18 -1.55 30.78
N ALA A 413 0.10 -1.87 30.61
CA ALA A 413 0.94 -2.33 31.72
C ALA A 413 2.37 -1.82 31.56
N ILE A 414 3.06 -1.64 32.68
CA ILE A 414 4.48 -1.26 32.69
C ILE A 414 5.32 -2.53 32.56
N TYR A 415 6.22 -2.56 31.58
CA TYR A 415 7.14 -3.68 31.35
C TYR A 415 8.59 -3.27 31.61
N CYS A 416 9.43 -4.26 31.88
CA CYS A 416 10.87 -4.12 31.97
C CYS A 416 11.50 -4.24 30.58
N ALA A 417 12.15 -3.19 30.10
CA ALA A 417 12.70 -3.13 28.74
C ALA A 417 13.84 -4.14 28.46
N ASP A 418 14.48 -4.70 29.50
CA ASP A 418 15.54 -5.70 29.34
C ASP A 418 14.99 -7.13 29.19
N SER A 419 13.84 -7.40 29.83
CA SER A 419 13.23 -8.74 29.85
C SER A 419 11.99 -8.88 28.97
N GLY A 420 11.34 -7.77 28.62
CA GLY A 420 10.03 -7.76 27.98
C GLY A 420 8.84 -8.14 28.87
N LEU A 421 9.11 -8.60 30.09
CA LEU A 421 8.12 -9.02 31.08
C LEU A 421 7.58 -7.85 31.91
N LEU A 422 6.49 -8.08 32.65
CA LEU A 422 5.89 -7.04 33.50
C LEU A 422 6.88 -6.57 34.57
N CYS A 423 6.91 -5.26 34.80
CA CYS A 423 7.82 -4.61 35.73
C CYS A 423 7.65 -5.11 37.18
N ASN A 424 8.76 -5.21 37.89
CA ASN A 424 8.82 -5.35 39.36
C ASN A 424 9.55 -4.15 39.97
N GLU A 425 9.60 -4.05 41.29
CA GLU A 425 10.20 -2.92 42.02
C GLU A 425 11.70 -2.69 41.74
N ASN A 426 12.41 -3.70 41.24
CA ASN A 426 13.84 -3.65 40.96
C ASN A 426 14.16 -3.27 39.50
N CYS A 427 13.15 -3.18 38.63
CA CYS A 427 13.33 -2.82 37.24
C CYS A 427 13.60 -1.32 37.08
N LYS A 428 14.77 -0.98 36.53
CA LYS A 428 15.17 0.43 36.31
C LYS A 428 14.80 0.96 34.92
N ARG A 429 14.92 0.11 33.91
CA ARG A 429 14.52 0.43 32.53
C ARG A 429 13.13 -0.11 32.28
N VAL A 430 12.14 0.78 32.32
CA VAL A 430 10.73 0.44 32.21
C VAL A 430 10.05 1.34 31.20
N ASP A 431 8.98 0.83 30.59
CA ASP A 431 8.15 1.58 29.67
C ASP A 431 6.70 1.06 29.72
N MET A 432 5.75 1.81 29.17
CA MET A 432 4.34 1.42 29.08
C MET A 432 4.10 0.68 27.77
N GLY A 433 3.40 -0.45 27.86
CA GLY A 433 2.97 -1.23 26.70
C GLY A 433 1.46 -1.45 26.69
N TYR A 434 0.97 -1.85 25.51
CA TYR A 434 -0.43 -2.21 25.28
C TYR A 434 -0.54 -3.70 24.99
N TYR A 435 -1.49 -4.33 25.65
CA TYR A 435 -1.64 -5.79 25.69
C TYR A 435 -3.10 -6.17 25.54
N PHE A 436 -3.37 -7.37 25.06
CA PHE A 436 -4.73 -7.89 25.09
C PHE A 436 -5.19 -8.01 26.55
N ALA A 437 -6.46 -7.77 26.82
CA ALA A 437 -6.99 -7.76 28.19
C ALA A 437 -6.76 -9.09 28.92
N ASP A 438 -6.88 -10.20 28.20
CA ASP A 438 -6.66 -11.57 28.67
C ASP A 438 -5.21 -12.06 28.58
N GLU A 439 -4.29 -11.23 28.06
CA GLU A 439 -2.90 -11.60 27.87
C GLU A 439 -2.19 -11.84 29.21
N ILE A 440 -1.55 -13.00 29.37
CA ILE A 440 -0.84 -13.36 30.60
C ILE A 440 0.66 -13.20 30.37
N ILE A 441 1.24 -12.17 30.99
CA ILE A 441 2.68 -11.89 30.94
C ILE A 441 3.25 -12.04 32.35
N GLU A 442 4.31 -12.83 32.48
CA GLU A 442 4.98 -13.01 33.76
C GLU A 442 5.62 -11.70 34.25
N LYS A 443 5.96 -11.63 35.54
CA LYS A 443 6.79 -10.54 36.07
C LYS A 443 8.26 -10.77 35.77
N CYS A 444 9.01 -9.68 35.64
CA CYS A 444 10.45 -9.70 35.40
C CYS A 444 11.16 -10.55 36.46
N LYS A 445 12.03 -11.45 35.98
CA LYS A 445 12.88 -12.34 36.79
C LYS A 445 14.37 -12.00 36.71
N ILE A 446 14.75 -11.08 35.81
CA ILE A 446 16.16 -10.66 35.59
C ILE A 446 16.63 -9.73 36.71
N HIS A 447 15.76 -8.83 37.17
CA HIS A 447 16.06 -7.89 38.26
C HIS A 447 15.42 -8.40 39.56
N GLN A 448 16.22 -9.03 40.42
CA GLN A 448 15.82 -9.55 41.73
C GLN A 448 16.46 -8.78 42.86
#